data_AF-A0A2K2VFU4-F1
#
_entry.id   AF-A0A2K2VFU4-F1
#
_cell.length_a   1.000
_cell.length_b   1.000
_cell.length_c   1.000
_cell.angle_alpha   90.00
_cell.angle_beta   90.00
_cell.angle_gamma   90.00
#
_symmetry.space_group_name_H-M   'P 1'
#
loop_
_entity.id
_entity.type
_entity.pdbx_description
1 polymer ?
#
loop_
_entity_poly.entity_id
_entity_poly.type
_entity_poly.pdbx_seq_one_letter_code
_entity_poly.pdbx_strand_id
1 'polypeptide(L)'
;MHGSFKTEEMRKGKAVVVCVIASTLTSTIPNISLAGEMAAATLFTPALDVEYVQYGKPQSIDSIPTTPSGIPTPAVITRAALQLSNAPFIVVNSGSYVEPKLPALTLPSRRVGG
;
A
#
# COMPACT_ATOMS: atom_id res chain seq x y z
N MET A 1 -24.79 13.47 5.64
CA MET A 1 -24.55 12.09 6.11
C MET A 1 -24.08 12.14 7.55
N HIS A 2 -24.97 11.94 8.53
CA HIS A 2 -24.60 11.74 9.94
C HIS A 2 -24.59 10.23 10.20
N GLY A 3 -23.47 9.56 9.90
CA GLY A 3 -23.24 8.20 10.36
C GLY A 3 -22.62 8.27 11.75
N SER A 4 -23.34 7.83 12.78
CA SER A 4 -22.79 7.69 14.13
C SER A 4 -21.70 6.63 14.11
N PHE A 5 -20.44 7.07 14.19
CA PHE A 5 -19.27 6.20 14.20
C PHE A 5 -19.28 5.36 15.50
N LYS A 6 -19.45 4.05 15.39
CA LYS A 6 -19.58 3.15 16.54
C LYS A 6 -18.22 2.71 17.08
N THR A 7 -17.47 3.66 17.63
CA THR A 7 -16.10 3.46 18.14
C THR A 7 -16.01 2.35 19.20
N GLU A 8 -17.01 2.26 20.08
CA GLU A 8 -17.04 1.26 21.17
C GLU A 8 -17.23 -0.18 20.68
N GLU A 9 -17.94 -0.39 19.56
CA GLU A 9 -18.08 -1.72 18.94
C GLU A 9 -16.75 -2.14 18.27
N MET A 10 -16.09 -1.21 17.56
CA MET A 10 -14.79 -1.47 16.94
C MET A 10 -13.69 -1.81 17.95
N ARG A 11 -13.71 -1.16 19.11
CA ARG A 11 -12.73 -1.39 20.19
C ARG A 11 -12.79 -2.81 20.77
N LYS A 12 -13.95 -3.46 20.74
CA LYS A 12 -14.16 -4.81 21.27
C LYS A 12 -13.91 -5.92 20.23
N GLY A 13 -13.93 -5.58 18.94
CA GLY A 13 -13.75 -6.53 17.84
C GLY A 13 -12.29 -6.87 17.56
N LYS A 14 -12.04 -8.05 16.96
CA LYS A 14 -10.75 -8.35 16.32
C LYS A 14 -10.75 -7.74 14.92
N ALA A 15 -9.69 -7.02 14.57
CA ALA A 15 -9.52 -6.45 13.24
C ALA A 15 -8.54 -7.27 12.41
N VAL A 16 -8.79 -7.34 11.10
CA VAL A 16 -7.83 -7.80 10.09
C VAL A 16 -7.62 -6.63 9.14
N VAL A 17 -6.37 -6.31 8.84
CA VAL A 17 -6.02 -5.24 7.90
C VAL A 17 -5.74 -5.88 6.55
N VAL A 18 -6.49 -5.48 5.54
CA VAL A 18 -6.30 -5.92 4.16
C VAL A 18 -5.82 -4.73 3.34
N CYS A 19 -4.67 -4.86 2.68
CA CYS A 19 -4.16 -3.88 1.73
C CYS A 19 -4.28 -4.43 0.32
N VAL A 20 -5.06 -3.74 -0.52
CA VAL A 20 -5.22 -4.09 -1.93
C VAL A 20 -4.29 -3.22 -2.76
N ILE A 21 -3.41 -3.83 -3.55
CA ILE A 21 -2.41 -3.13 -4.37
C ILE A 21 -2.73 -3.26 -5.86
N ALA A 22 -2.56 -2.16 -6.61
CA ALA A 22 -2.68 -2.09 -8.05
C ALA A 22 -1.89 -0.91 -8.62
N SER A 23 -1.54 -0.98 -9.91
CA SER A 23 -0.91 0.10 -10.66
C SER A 23 -1.71 0.39 -11.93
N THR A 24 -1.77 1.66 -12.34
CA THR A 24 -2.44 2.12 -13.57
C THR A 24 -1.47 2.93 -14.42
N LEU A 25 -1.57 2.85 -15.74
CA LEU A 25 -0.75 3.70 -16.62
C LEU A 25 -1.16 5.17 -16.51
N THR A 26 -2.37 5.46 -16.05
CA THR A 26 -2.84 6.83 -15.81
C THR A 26 -1.96 7.56 -14.78
N SER A 27 -1.38 6.84 -13.80
CA SER A 27 -0.53 7.47 -12.78
C SER A 27 0.81 7.97 -13.33
N THR A 28 1.22 7.54 -14.53
CA THR A 28 2.46 8.01 -15.17
C THR A 28 2.27 9.33 -15.92
N ILE A 29 1.05 9.85 -16.01
CA ILE A 29 0.81 11.18 -16.55
C ILE A 29 1.43 12.20 -15.57
N PRO A 30 2.30 13.12 -16.04
CA PRO A 30 2.94 14.10 -15.18
C PRO A 30 1.94 14.87 -14.31
N ASN A 31 2.25 15.00 -13.02
CA ASN A 31 1.46 15.73 -12.01
C ASN A 31 0.07 15.16 -11.67
N ILE A 32 -0.32 13.98 -12.16
CA ILE A 32 -1.59 13.32 -11.77
C ILE A 32 -1.49 12.64 -10.41
N SER A 33 -0.32 12.08 -10.08
CA SER A 33 -0.07 11.39 -8.82
C SER A 33 1.19 11.94 -8.15
N LEU A 34 1.16 11.99 -6.82
CA LEU A 34 2.32 12.33 -5.99
C LEU A 34 2.95 11.08 -5.32
N ALA A 35 2.49 9.88 -5.68
CA ALA A 35 2.96 8.63 -5.10
C ALA A 35 4.26 8.18 -5.76
N GLY A 36 5.41 8.49 -5.16
CA GLY A 36 6.73 8.25 -5.75
C GLY A 36 7.40 9.55 -6.18
N GLU A 37 8.72 9.51 -6.31
CA GLU A 37 9.57 10.68 -6.57
C GLU A 37 9.38 11.28 -7.98
N MET A 38 8.92 10.46 -8.92
CA MET A 38 8.60 10.85 -10.29
C MET A 38 7.43 10.03 -10.84
N ALA A 39 6.84 10.47 -11.95
CA ALA A 39 5.64 9.84 -12.52
C ALA A 39 5.81 8.32 -12.79
N ALA A 40 6.98 7.88 -13.27
CA ALA A 40 7.27 6.46 -13.49
C ALA A 40 7.35 5.64 -12.18
N ALA A 41 7.78 6.27 -11.07
CA ALA A 41 7.92 5.61 -9.77
C ALA A 41 6.55 5.17 -9.21
N THR A 42 5.46 5.84 -9.62
CA THR A 42 4.09 5.50 -9.22
C THR A 42 3.70 4.05 -9.50
N LEU A 43 4.29 3.43 -10.52
CA LEU A 43 4.04 2.03 -10.87
C LEU A 43 4.58 1.05 -9.82
N PHE A 44 5.67 1.44 -9.14
CA PHE A 44 6.39 0.61 -8.17
C PHE A 44 5.88 0.81 -6.75
N THR A 45 5.42 2.03 -6.43
CA THR A 45 4.98 2.43 -5.09
C THR A 45 4.06 1.40 -4.39
N PRO A 46 3.03 0.82 -5.03
CA PRO A 46 2.14 -0.13 -4.36
C PRO A 46 2.86 -1.37 -3.82
N ALA A 47 3.82 -1.92 -4.58
CA ALA A 47 4.59 -3.09 -4.15
C ALA A 47 5.61 -2.72 -3.06
N LEU A 48 6.31 -1.59 -3.24
CA LEU A 48 7.30 -1.11 -2.29
C LEU A 48 6.69 -0.75 -0.93
N ASP A 49 5.48 -0.17 -0.93
CA ASP A 49 4.74 0.16 0.29
C ASP A 49 4.45 -1.09 1.14
N VAL A 50 3.90 -2.16 0.53
CA VAL A 50 3.56 -3.38 1.28
C VAL A 50 4.79 -4.18 1.70
N GLU A 51 5.86 -4.16 0.90
CA GLU A 51 7.16 -4.72 1.29
C GLU A 51 7.76 -3.97 2.48
N TYR A 52 7.67 -2.65 2.48
CA TYR A 52 8.07 -1.84 3.64
C TYR A 52 7.21 -2.15 4.87
N VAL A 53 5.89 -2.22 4.73
CA VAL A 53 4.98 -2.58 5.83
C VAL A 53 5.38 -3.92 6.45
N GLN A 54 5.65 -4.92 5.63
CA GLN A 54 6.00 -6.26 6.10
C GLN A 54 7.42 -6.34 6.68
N TYR A 55 8.43 -5.88 5.93
CA TYR A 55 9.85 -6.15 6.23
C TYR A 55 10.60 -4.96 6.84
N GLY A 56 10.00 -3.76 6.84
CA GLY A 56 10.64 -2.53 7.31
C GLY A 56 11.60 -1.90 6.29
N LYS A 57 11.73 -2.52 5.12
CA LYS A 57 12.43 -2.00 3.95
C LYS A 57 11.83 -2.64 2.69
N PRO A 58 11.76 -1.92 1.57
CA PRO A 58 11.35 -2.52 0.32
C PRO A 58 12.38 -3.55 -0.17
N GLN A 59 11.92 -4.55 -0.91
CA GLN A 59 12.72 -5.69 -1.38
C GLN A 59 12.89 -5.67 -2.91
N SER A 60 11.96 -5.04 -3.61
CA SER A 60 11.98 -4.92 -5.07
C SER A 60 12.97 -3.85 -5.54
N ILE A 61 13.02 -2.72 -4.86
CA ILE A 61 13.97 -1.61 -5.10
C ILE A 61 14.46 -1.12 -3.75
N ASP A 62 15.76 -0.92 -3.57
CA ASP A 62 16.35 -0.45 -2.30
C ASP A 62 16.16 1.08 -2.12
N SER A 63 14.89 1.52 -2.12
CA SER A 63 14.50 2.92 -1.91
C SER A 63 13.09 2.97 -1.32
N ILE A 64 12.94 3.67 -0.20
CA ILE A 64 11.63 3.90 0.43
C ILE A 64 10.82 4.88 -0.45
N PRO A 65 9.59 4.54 -0.84
CA PRO A 65 8.76 5.47 -1.61
C PRO A 65 8.56 6.79 -0.86
N THR A 66 8.83 7.89 -1.57
CA THR A 66 8.61 9.26 -1.11
C THR A 66 7.82 10.02 -2.16
N THR A 67 7.20 11.14 -1.78
CA THR A 67 6.68 12.11 -2.75
C THR A 67 7.84 12.83 -3.47
N PRO A 68 7.59 13.59 -4.55
CA PRO A 68 8.64 14.40 -5.18
C PRO A 68 9.30 15.42 -4.24
N SER A 69 8.59 15.83 -3.18
CA SER A 69 9.10 16.72 -2.12
C SER A 69 9.81 15.98 -0.97
N GLY A 70 9.98 14.66 -1.06
CA GLY A 70 10.66 13.85 -0.06
C GLY A 70 9.81 13.44 1.14
N ILE A 71 8.48 13.62 1.09
CA ILE A 71 7.59 13.19 2.18
C ILE A 71 7.52 11.66 2.14
N PRO A 72 7.79 10.95 3.25
CA PRO A 72 7.78 9.49 3.26
C PRO A 72 6.37 8.94 3.03
N THR A 73 6.30 7.75 2.46
CA THR A 73 5.04 7.01 2.27
C THR A 73 4.22 6.88 3.56
N PRO A 74 2.88 6.97 3.49
CA PRO A 74 1.99 6.63 4.59
C PRO A 74 2.17 5.20 5.12
N ALA A 75 2.83 4.31 4.37
CA ALA A 75 3.20 2.96 4.82
C ALA A 75 4.02 2.96 6.13
N VAL A 76 4.74 4.05 6.43
CA VAL A 76 5.39 4.27 7.74
C VAL A 76 4.38 4.23 8.89
N ILE A 77 3.25 4.92 8.73
CA ILE A 77 2.17 4.95 9.74
C ILE A 77 1.50 3.59 9.82
N THR A 78 1.21 2.96 8.68
CA THR A 78 0.58 1.63 8.62
C THR A 78 1.44 0.58 9.35
N ARG A 79 2.76 0.57 9.12
CA ARG A 79 3.68 -0.33 9.80
C ARG A 79 3.66 -0.12 11.31
N ALA A 80 3.77 1.14 11.77
CA ALA A 80 3.74 1.46 13.20
C ALA A 80 2.43 1.01 13.85
N ALA A 81 1.28 1.30 13.22
CA ALA A 81 -0.02 0.88 13.72
C ALA A 81 -0.18 -0.65 13.78
N LEU A 82 0.29 -1.39 12.78
CA LEU A 82 0.27 -2.86 12.78
C LEU A 82 1.17 -3.44 13.87
N GLN A 83 2.37 -2.89 14.07
CA GLN A 83 3.28 -3.30 15.14
C GLN A 83 2.70 -3.05 16.54
N LEU A 84 2.01 -1.93 16.74
CA LEU A 84 1.39 -1.59 18.02
C LEU A 84 0.12 -2.42 18.30
N SER A 85 -0.64 -2.75 17.27
CA SER A 85 -1.92 -3.46 17.40
C SER A 85 -1.81 -4.98 17.31
N ASN A 86 -0.73 -5.51 16.73
CA ASN A 86 -0.58 -6.92 16.34
C ASN A 86 -1.74 -7.45 15.48
N ALA A 87 -2.40 -6.57 14.71
CA ALA A 87 -3.46 -6.98 13.81
C ALA A 87 -2.89 -7.82 12.64
N PRO A 88 -3.56 -8.92 12.24
CA PRO A 88 -3.18 -9.63 11.02
C PRO A 88 -3.21 -8.72 9.80
N PHE A 89 -2.17 -8.80 8.97
CA PHE A 89 -2.01 -8.03 7.75
C PHE A 89 -2.02 -8.95 6.54
N ILE A 90 -2.91 -8.68 5.58
CA ILE A 90 -3.05 -9.46 4.35
C ILE A 90 -2.89 -8.52 3.16
N VAL A 91 -2.03 -8.90 2.23
CA VAL A 91 -1.86 -8.20 0.95
C VAL A 91 -2.66 -8.91 -0.13
N VAL A 92 -3.42 -8.13 -0.89
CA VAL A 92 -4.17 -8.60 -2.07
C VAL A 92 -3.64 -7.89 -3.29
N ASN A 93 -3.05 -8.63 -4.22
CA ASN A 93 -2.61 -8.11 -5.51
C ASN A 93 -3.76 -8.15 -6.52
N SER A 94 -4.31 -6.98 -6.86
CA SER A 94 -5.37 -6.83 -7.86
C SER A 94 -4.86 -6.34 -9.22
N GLY A 95 -3.57 -6.01 -9.35
CA GLY A 95 -3.04 -5.41 -10.58
C GLY A 95 -1.74 -4.63 -10.44
N SER A 96 -0.87 -4.94 -9.48
CA SER A 96 0.38 -4.20 -9.33
C SER A 96 1.32 -4.42 -10.53
N TYR A 97 2.00 -3.36 -10.96
CA TYR A 97 2.97 -3.40 -12.06
C TYR A 97 4.19 -4.28 -11.72
N VAL A 98 4.67 -4.16 -10.49
CA VAL A 98 5.69 -5.06 -9.93
C VAL A 98 5.04 -6.05 -8.99
N GLU A 99 5.45 -7.32 -9.08
CA GLU A 99 5.03 -8.33 -8.11
C GLU A 99 5.67 -8.02 -6.74
N PRO A 100 4.89 -7.90 -5.66
CA PRO A 100 5.48 -7.68 -4.34
C PRO A 100 6.25 -8.93 -3.90
N LYS A 101 7.44 -8.75 -3.36
CA LYS A 101 8.29 -9.86 -2.86
C LYS A 101 7.88 -10.31 -1.45
N LEU A 102 6.60 -10.62 -1.27
CA LEU A 102 6.00 -11.16 -0.05
C LEU A 102 4.81 -12.07 -0.38
N PRO A 103 4.33 -12.91 0.56
CA PRO A 103 3.12 -13.68 0.36
C PRO A 103 1.89 -12.76 0.17
N ALA A 104 1.28 -12.78 -1.01
CA ALA A 104 0.10 -12.01 -1.35
C ALA A 104 -0.98 -12.88 -2.02
N LEU A 105 -2.25 -12.57 -1.75
CA LEU A 105 -3.38 -13.17 -2.46
C LEU A 105 -3.51 -12.48 -3.82
N THR A 106 -3.45 -13.23 -4.91
CA THR A 106 -3.67 -12.67 -6.25
C THR A 106 -5.12 -12.87 -6.68
N LEU A 107 -5.77 -11.80 -7.13
CA LEU A 107 -7.13 -11.91 -7.66
C LEU A 107 -7.13 -12.60 -9.05
N PRO A 108 -8.07 -13.52 -9.33
CA PRO A 108 -8.17 -14.16 -10.64
C PRO A 108 -8.41 -13.17 -11.80
N SER A 109 -9.07 -12.05 -11.51
CA SER A 109 -9.38 -11.00 -12.48
C SER A 109 -8.28 -9.94 -12.61
N ARG A 110 -7.11 -10.17 -12.01
CA ARG A 110 -5.99 -9.21 -11.99
C ARG A 110 -5.62 -8.75 -13.41
N ARG A 111 -5.49 -7.43 -13.58
CA ARG A 111 -4.95 -6.79 -14.79
C ARG A 111 -3.94 -5.72 -14.42
N VAL A 112 -2.78 -5.74 -15.07
CA VAL A 112 -1.74 -4.74 -14.88
C VAL A 112 -1.90 -3.63 -15.92
N GLY A 113 -1.87 -2.37 -15.49
CA GLY A 113 -1.81 -1.23 -16.41
C GLY A 113 -3.15 -0.79 -17.00
N GLY A 114 -4.26 -1.01 -16.28
CA GLY A 114 -5.54 -0.37 -16.60
C GLY A 114 -5.48 1.15 -16.50
#